data_AF-A0A924HYC1-F1
#
_entry.id   AF-A0A924HYC1-F1
#
_cell.length_a   1.000
_cell.length_b   1.000
_cell.length_c   1.000
_cell.angle_alpha   90.00
_cell.angle_beta   90.00
_cell.angle_gamma   90.00
#
_symmetry.space_group_name_H-M   'P 1'
#
loop_
_entity.id
_entity.type
_entity.pdbx_description
1 polymer ?
#
loop_
_entity_poly.entity_id
_entity_poly.type
_entity_poly.pdbx_seq_one_letter_code
_entity_poly.pdbx_strand_id
1 'polypeptide(L)'
;MAIPDDLKVLAAHLTGEYTNRSQALDDPVWYVHLKVWWRSVPLFVEDSIVLFAEQANVLNLSSPYRQRLIRLCGREGRLVGQFYQFAD
;
A
#
# COMPACT_ATOMS: atom_id res chain seq x y z
N MET A 1 21.17 -6.83 -5.38
CA MET A 1 21.71 -6.20 -4.15
C MET A 1 20.92 -6.76 -2.99
N ALA A 2 21.50 -7.00 -1.81
CA ALA A 2 20.71 -7.51 -0.70
C ALA A 2 19.61 -6.50 -0.32
N ILE A 3 18.38 -6.98 -0.13
CA ILE A 3 17.26 -6.15 0.32
C ILE A 3 17.56 -5.68 1.76
N PRO A 4 17.60 -4.37 2.04
CA PRO A 4 17.88 -3.85 3.38
C PRO A 4 16.86 -4.33 4.42
N ASP A 5 17.29 -4.57 5.66
CA ASP A 5 16.40 -5.10 6.70
C ASP A 5 15.30 -4.10 7.09
N ASP A 6 15.61 -2.80 7.16
CA ASP A 6 14.60 -1.75 7.39
C ASP A 6 13.52 -1.74 6.30
N LEU A 7 13.87 -2.09 5.06
CA LEU A 7 12.91 -2.21 3.96
C LEU A 7 11.97 -3.40 4.17
N LYS A 8 12.50 -4.53 4.67
CA LYS A 8 11.70 -5.71 5.01
C LYS A 8 10.75 -5.41 6.16
N VAL A 9 11.23 -4.71 7.20
CA VAL A 9 10.42 -4.27 8.34
C VAL A 9 9.30 -3.34 7.87
N LEU A 10 9.60 -2.35 7.04
CA LEU A 10 8.61 -1.45 6.47
C LEU A 10 7.57 -2.22 5.65
N ALA A 11 8.00 -3.10 4.75
CA ALA A 11 7.08 -3.88 3.92
C ALA A 11 6.19 -4.81 4.75
N ALA A 12 6.72 -5.41 5.83
CA ALA A 12 5.95 -6.22 6.75
C ALA A 12 4.88 -5.39 7.49
N HIS A 13 5.21 -4.17 7.93
CA HIS A 13 4.25 -3.27 8.57
C HIS A 13 3.18 -2.73 7.62
N LEU A 14 3.51 -2.56 6.33
CA LEU A 14 2.58 -2.09 5.31
C LEU A 14 1.65 -3.19 4.80
N THR A 15 2.09 -4.45 4.83
CA THR A 15 1.31 -5.57 4.30
C THR A 15 0.18 -5.91 5.26
N GLY A 16 -1.07 -5.81 4.78
CA GLY A 16 -2.23 -6.08 5.63
C GLY A 16 -3.52 -5.50 5.07
N GLU A 17 -4.55 -5.51 5.92
CA GLU A 17 -5.81 -4.84 5.69
C GLU A 17 -6.04 -3.80 6.78
N TYR A 18 -6.45 -2.60 6.37
CA TYR A 18 -6.58 -1.46 7.25
C TYR A 18 -7.88 -0.73 6.97
N THR A 19 -8.36 -0.02 7.98
CA THR A 19 -9.53 0.84 7.87
C THR A 19 -9.35 2.06 8.77
N ASN A 20 -9.88 3.20 8.35
CA ASN A 20 -9.93 4.41 9.15
C ASN A 20 -11.24 4.53 9.95
N ARG A 21 -11.88 3.41 10.31
CA ARG A 21 -13.21 3.38 10.93
C ARG A 21 -13.38 4.39 12.08
N SER A 22 -12.46 4.41 13.04
CA SER A 22 -12.57 5.33 14.18
C SER A 22 -12.58 6.78 13.73
N GLN A 23 -11.62 7.19 12.88
CA GLN A 23 -11.58 8.54 12.30
C GLN A 23 -12.86 8.90 11.54
N ALA A 24 -13.40 7.97 10.74
CA ALA A 24 -14.62 8.21 9.98
C ALA A 24 -15.88 8.31 10.86
N LEU A 25 -15.89 7.66 12.02
CA LEU A 25 -16.98 7.76 12.99
C LEU A 25 -16.89 9.04 13.82
N ASP A 26 -15.67 9.45 14.18
CA ASP A 26 -15.43 10.65 14.97
C ASP A 26 -15.77 11.92 14.17
N ASP A 27 -15.42 11.95 12.87
CA ASP A 27 -15.58 13.13 11.99
C ASP A 27 -16.16 12.77 10.59
N PRO A 28 -17.41 12.28 10.51
CA PRO A 28 -17.98 11.68 9.28
C PRO A 28 -18.21 12.67 8.12
N VAL A 29 -18.26 13.96 8.41
CA VAL A 29 -18.36 15.01 7.38
C VAL A 29 -17.07 15.13 6.58
N TRP A 30 -15.92 14.83 7.21
CA TRP A 30 -14.59 15.05 6.62
C TRP A 30 -13.94 13.76 6.13
N TYR A 31 -14.23 12.63 6.79
CA TYR A 31 -13.56 11.37 6.49
C TYR A 31 -14.55 10.30 6.07
N VAL A 32 -14.47 9.92 4.80
CA VAL A 32 -15.17 8.72 4.30
C VAL A 32 -14.58 7.49 4.98
N HIS A 33 -15.43 6.53 5.32
CA HIS A 33 -14.98 5.23 5.85
C HIS A 33 -14.42 4.37 4.71
N LEU A 34 -13.11 4.14 4.76
CA LEU A 34 -12.36 3.43 3.73
C LEU A 34 -11.82 2.12 4.26
N LYS A 35 -11.66 1.18 3.33
CA LYS A 35 -10.85 -0.02 3.49
C LYS A 35 -9.69 0.04 2.52
N VAL A 36 -8.52 -0.37 3.01
CA VAL A 36 -7.27 -0.40 2.27
C VAL A 36 -6.65 -1.77 2.46
N TRP A 37 -6.19 -2.41 1.40
CA TRP A 37 -5.46 -3.67 1.50
C TRP A 37 -4.21 -3.67 0.64
N TRP A 38 -3.13 -4.12 1.24
CA TRP A 38 -1.80 -4.15 0.66
C TRP A 38 -1.34 -5.61 0.65
N ARG A 39 -0.91 -6.09 -0.52
CA ARG A 39 -0.52 -7.47 -0.76
C ARG A 39 0.82 -7.51 -1.47
N SER A 40 1.75 -8.32 -0.97
CA SER A 40 3.02 -8.54 -1.66
C SER A 40 2.78 -9.23 -3.00
N VAL A 41 3.50 -8.81 -4.04
CA VAL A 41 3.47 -9.40 -5.37
C VAL A 41 4.89 -9.69 -5.86
N PRO A 42 5.13 -10.79 -6.60
CA PRO A 42 6.47 -11.23 -6.99
C PRO A 42 6.96 -10.48 -8.25
N LEU A 43 7.14 -9.16 -8.15
CA LEU A 43 7.68 -8.30 -9.20
C LEU A 43 8.98 -7.65 -8.72
N PHE A 44 9.97 -7.51 -9.60
CA PHE A 44 11.26 -6.83 -9.31
C PHE A 44 11.94 -7.34 -8.02
N VAL A 45 11.92 -8.66 -7.79
CA VAL A 45 12.31 -9.29 -6.52
C VAL A 45 13.81 -9.26 -6.24
N GLU A 46 14.62 -8.84 -7.22
CA GLU A 46 16.09 -8.85 -7.15
C GLU A 46 16.66 -7.75 -6.26
N ASP A 47 15.92 -6.65 -6.08
CA ASP A 47 16.38 -5.45 -5.37
C ASP A 47 15.26 -4.70 -4.62
N SER A 48 14.03 -5.22 -4.65
CA SER A 48 12.86 -4.50 -4.13
C SER A 48 11.78 -5.43 -3.58
N ILE A 49 10.85 -4.83 -2.84
CA ILE A 49 9.61 -5.48 -2.41
C ILE A 49 8.46 -4.71 -3.05
N VAL A 50 7.57 -5.39 -3.76
CA VAL A 50 6.44 -4.76 -4.44
C VAL A 50 5.15 -5.11 -3.74
N LEU A 51 4.36 -4.09 -3.43
CA LEU A 51 3.04 -4.21 -2.83
C LEU A 51 1.98 -3.75 -3.85
N PHE A 52 1.00 -4.60 -4.12
CA PHE A 52 -0.26 -4.18 -4.71
C PHE A 52 -1.14 -3.61 -3.61
N ALA A 53 -1.58 -2.36 -3.79
CA ALA A 53 -2.41 -1.64 -2.85
C ALA A 53 -3.72 -1.22 -3.52
N GLU A 54 -4.83 -1.54 -2.88
CA GLU A 54 -6.16 -1.06 -3.30
C GLU A 54 -6.83 -0.31 -2.16
N GLN A 55 -7.69 0.62 -2.55
CA GLN A 55 -8.48 1.44 -1.65
C GLN A 55 -9.91 1.56 -2.15
N ALA A 56 -10.87 1.30 -1.26
CA ALA A 56 -12.29 1.33 -1.57
C ALA A 56 -13.08 1.96 -0.43
N ASN A 57 -14.25 2.50 -0.76
CA ASN A 57 -15.28 2.81 0.24
C ASN A 57 -15.82 1.48 0.81
N VAL A 58 -16.01 1.40 2.13
CA VAL A 58 -16.53 0.18 2.78
C VAL A 58 -17.91 -0.24 2.29
N LEU A 59 -18.71 0.70 1.76
CA LEU A 59 -20.03 0.43 1.21
C LEU A 59 -19.98 -0.15 -0.21
N ASN A 60 -18.85 -0.08 -0.90
CA ASN A 60 -18.68 -0.56 -2.27
C ASN A 60 -17.29 -1.15 -2.50
N LEU A 61 -16.99 -2.26 -1.83
CA LEU A 61 -15.69 -2.92 -1.90
C LEU A 61 -15.37 -3.52 -3.28
N SER A 62 -16.40 -3.83 -4.09
CA SER A 62 -16.22 -4.39 -5.44
C SER A 62 -15.82 -3.35 -6.48
N SER A 63 -15.79 -2.06 -6.13
CA SER A 63 -15.36 -0.97 -7.02
C SER A 63 -14.32 -0.10 -6.31
N PRO A 64 -13.08 -0.61 -6.15
CA PRO A 64 -11.99 0.19 -5.61
C PRO A 64 -11.72 1.38 -6.52
N TYR A 65 -11.63 2.57 -5.94
CA TYR A 65 -11.41 3.80 -6.71
C TYR A 65 -9.93 4.08 -6.96
N ARG A 66 -9.03 3.38 -6.25
CA ARG A 66 -7.59 3.51 -6.42
C ARG A 66 -6.89 2.17 -6.26
N GLN A 67 -6.15 1.79 -7.29
CA GLN A 67 -5.25 0.65 -7.30
C GLN A 67 -3.84 1.12 -7.68
N ARG A 68 -2.80 0.67 -6.99
CA ARG A 68 -1.40 1.01 -7.31
C ARG A 68 -0.49 -0.19 -7.03
N LEU A 69 0.56 -0.31 -7.83
CA LEU A 69 1.75 -1.06 -7.42
C LEU A 69 2.72 -0.09 -6.75
N ILE A 70 3.26 -0.49 -5.61
CA ILE A 70 4.22 0.29 -4.83
C ILE A 70 5.49 -0.54 -4.73
N ARG A 71 6.53 -0.13 -5.46
CA ARG A 71 7.85 -0.74 -5.38
C ARG A 71 8.66 -0.05 -4.30
N LEU A 72 8.92 -0.77 -3.22
CA LEU A 72 9.79 -0.35 -2.12
C LEU A 72 11.22 -0.80 -2.44
N CYS A 73 12.17 0.13 -2.47
CA CYS A 73 13.58 -0.15 -2.75
C CYS A 73 14.49 0.72 -1.88
N GLY A 74 15.74 0.26 -1.67
CA GLY A 74 16.79 1.08 -1.09
C GLY A 74 17.55 1.85 -2.18
N ARG A 75 17.77 3.15 -2.01
CA ARG A 75 18.62 3.98 -2.89
C ARG A 75 19.42 4.96 -2.05
N GLU A 76 20.74 4.96 -2.20
CA GLU A 76 21.64 5.92 -1.53
C GLU A 76 21.41 6.01 -0.01
N GLY A 77 21.19 4.87 0.65
CA GLY A 77 20.93 4.81 2.09
C GLY A 77 19.52 5.25 2.52
N ARG A 78 18.60 5.49 1.58
CA ARG A 78 17.20 5.87 1.84
C ARG A 78 16.24 4.78 1.36
N LEU A 79 15.11 4.65 2.05
CA LEU A 79 13.97 3.87 1.58
C LEU A 79 13.15 4.71 0.60
N VAL A 80 12.81 4.15 -0.56
CA VAL A 80 12.09 4.83 -1.64
C VAL A 80 10.88 4.00 -2.05
N GLY A 81 9.72 4.66 -2.17
CA GLY A 81 8.50 4.08 -2.74
C GLY A 81 8.24 4.64 -4.14
N GLN A 82 8.22 3.77 -5.15
CA GLN A 82 7.84 4.12 -6.53
C GLN A 82 6.43 3.62 -6.80
N PHE A 83 5.58 4.50 -7.34
CA PHE A 83 4.17 4.21 -7.59
C PHE A 83 3.94 3.98 -9.08
N TYR A 84 3.35 2.85 -9.41
CA TYR A 84 2.91 2.53 -10.76
C TYR A 84 1.39 2.44 -10.80
N GLN A 85 0.83 2.96 -11.90
CA GLN A 85 -0.57 2.86 -12.25
C GLN A 85 -0.74 1.76 -13.31
N PHE A 86 -1.88 1.07 -13.25
CA PHE A 86 -2.29 0.13 -14.30
C PHE A 86 -2.65 0.91 -15.57
N ALA A 87 -2.40 0.31 -16.74
CA ALA A 87 -2.59 1.00 -18.02
C ALA A 87 -4.08 1.30 -18.32
N ASP A 88 -4.96 0.56 -17.65
CA ASP A 88 -6.42 0.57 -17.76
C ASP A 88 -7.05 1.79 -17.07
#